data_AF-A0A9E2VGF8-F1
#
_entry.id   AF-A0A9E2VGF8-F1
#
_cell.length_a   1.000
_cell.length_b   1.000
_cell.length_c   1.000
_cell.angle_alpha   90.00
_cell.angle_beta   90.00
_cell.angle_gamma   90.00
#
_symmetry.space_group_name_H-M   'P 1'
#
loop_
_entity.id
_entity.type
_entity.pdbx_description
1 polymer ?
#
loop_
_entity_poly.entity_id
_entity_poly.type
_entity_poly.pdbx_seq_one_letter_code
_entity_poly.pdbx_strand_id
1 'polypeptide(L)'
;LQDLVLLKPLTVPAWLEEAMGLVAYVYLGAAVWFAAAGGALLICRFDPFVPIFRRTGSFGMLLAGGGLLGVGIFFGRPYCRILCPYGALLRLAGKVSKWRVTITPDQCTRCQLCGNACPFGAIREPVTVPARLHGMAADRRRLAGLLLLVPVLLVGGGWLGSRLSVAASRAVSQVALAEAYVRGSESPIPADSNSAIDLGRARAAQAPTETVTAALEVRRRFGVGGWAFGAWVGLVLGAKLVQSAVGRHRTDFEPDRGRCVACARCFDFCPQERIRRGQLPDGAAVQALAGDRGVPVQTGAGAGTVPQPVAMARR
;
A
#
# COMPACT_ATOMS: atom_id res chain seq x y z
N LEU A 1 1.87 14.29 11.24
CA LEU A 1 3.06 14.91 10.62
C LEU A 1 2.89 15.07 9.11
N GLN A 2 2.69 13.99 8.34
CA GLN A 2 2.62 14.08 6.86
C GLN A 2 1.43 14.90 6.31
N ASP A 3 0.28 14.94 6.99
CA ASP A 3 -0.83 15.80 6.55
C ASP A 3 -0.61 17.28 6.87
N LEU A 4 0.23 17.59 7.87
CA LEU A 4 0.52 18.97 8.27
C LEU A 4 1.36 19.69 7.20
N VAL A 5 2.25 18.95 6.55
CA VAL A 5 3.13 19.47 5.50
C VAL A 5 2.48 19.49 4.12
N LEU A 6 1.26 18.93 3.97
CA LEU A 6 0.59 18.83 2.70
C LEU A 6 0.04 20.20 2.26
N LEU A 7 0.78 20.89 1.39
CA LEU A 7 0.42 22.22 0.90
C LEU A 7 -0.30 22.15 -0.45
N LYS A 8 0.25 21.39 -1.41
CA LYS A 8 -0.24 21.35 -2.79
C LYS A 8 -0.36 19.91 -3.27
N PRO A 9 -1.49 19.23 -2.95
CA PRO A 9 -1.65 17.82 -3.28
C PRO A 9 -1.64 17.61 -4.80
N LEU A 10 -0.68 16.83 -5.28
CA LEU A 10 -0.61 16.35 -6.65
C LEU A 10 -1.30 14.99 -6.74
N THR A 11 -2.26 14.87 -7.65
CA THR A 11 -2.87 13.58 -7.99
C THR A 11 -1.93 12.83 -8.93
N VAL A 12 -1.59 11.60 -8.55
CA VAL A 12 -0.78 10.71 -9.39
C VAL A 12 -1.66 9.81 -10.23
N PRO A 13 -1.20 9.40 -11.42
CA PRO A 13 -1.97 8.51 -12.25
C PRO A 13 -2.18 7.16 -11.55
N ALA A 14 -3.37 6.56 -11.75
CA ALA A 14 -3.81 5.40 -11.00
C ALA A 14 -2.86 4.19 -11.10
N TRP A 15 -2.20 4.00 -12.25
CA TRP A 15 -1.22 2.92 -12.46
C TRP A 15 -0.01 3.05 -11.55
N LEU A 16 0.51 4.27 -11.36
CA LEU A 16 1.67 4.54 -10.54
C LEU A 16 1.32 4.35 -9.06
N GLU A 17 0.16 4.82 -8.65
CA GLU A 17 -0.35 4.60 -7.28
C GLU A 17 -0.57 3.12 -6.94
N GLU A 18 -1.00 2.34 -7.92
CA GLU A 18 -1.21 0.90 -7.78
C GLU A 18 0.13 0.16 -7.68
N ALA A 19 1.12 0.55 -8.50
CA ALA A 19 2.48 0.02 -8.48
C ALA A 19 3.21 0.37 -7.17
N MET A 20 3.18 1.64 -6.75
CA MET A 20 3.79 2.09 -5.50
C MET A 20 3.13 1.45 -4.27
N GLY A 21 1.83 1.15 -4.34
CA GLY A 21 1.15 0.39 -3.30
C GLY A 21 1.64 -1.07 -3.16
N LEU A 22 2.27 -1.65 -4.19
CA LEU A 22 2.87 -2.98 -4.12
C LEU A 22 4.02 -3.01 -3.12
N VAL A 23 4.83 -1.95 -3.09
CA VAL A 23 6.00 -1.83 -2.21
C VAL A 23 5.61 -2.04 -0.75
N ALA A 24 4.48 -1.49 -0.31
CA ALA A 24 3.98 -1.66 1.06
C ALA A 24 3.66 -3.13 1.40
N TYR A 25 3.10 -3.90 0.45
CA TYR A 25 2.79 -5.33 0.65
C TYR A 25 4.05 -6.21 0.61
N VAL A 26 5.01 -5.88 -0.26
CA VAL A 26 6.32 -6.55 -0.30
C VAL A 26 7.08 -6.28 1.00
N TYR A 27 7.09 -5.03 1.47
CA TYR A 27 7.72 -4.64 2.73
C TYR A 27 7.05 -5.32 3.93
N LEU A 28 5.72 -5.41 3.96
CA LEU A 28 4.98 -6.17 4.97
C LEU A 28 5.41 -7.66 4.98
N GLY A 29 5.47 -8.30 3.81
CA GLY A 29 5.92 -9.69 3.70
C GLY A 29 7.37 -9.88 4.17
N ALA A 30 8.26 -8.96 3.82
CA ALA A 30 9.66 -9.00 4.23
C ALA A 30 9.80 -8.80 5.75
N ALA A 31 9.02 -7.88 6.33
CA ALA A 31 9.01 -7.65 7.77
C ALA A 31 8.55 -8.89 8.54
N VAL A 32 7.47 -9.55 8.09
CA VAL A 32 6.98 -10.80 8.69
C VAL A 32 8.00 -11.92 8.53
N TRP A 33 8.61 -12.07 7.35
CA TRP A 33 9.62 -13.09 7.09
C TRP A 33 10.84 -12.94 8.01
N PHE A 34 11.42 -11.74 8.08
CA PHE A 34 12.58 -11.50 8.95
C PHE A 34 12.25 -11.63 10.43
N ALA A 35 11.06 -11.19 10.86
CA ALA A 35 10.62 -11.37 12.24
C ALA A 35 10.47 -12.86 12.60
N ALA A 36 9.84 -13.66 11.72
CA ALA A 36 9.66 -15.09 11.94
C ALA A 36 10.98 -15.88 11.87
N ALA A 37 11.93 -15.44 11.05
CA ALA A 37 13.22 -16.11 10.88
C ALA A 37 14.26 -15.75 11.97
N GLY A 38 13.91 -14.92 12.95
CA GLY A 38 14.80 -14.51 14.04
C GLY A 38 15.79 -13.40 13.64
N GLY A 39 15.52 -12.68 12.54
CA GLY A 39 16.28 -11.51 12.12
C GLY A 39 15.88 -10.24 12.87
N ALA A 40 16.64 -9.16 12.65
CA ALA A 40 16.30 -7.85 13.20
C ALA A 40 14.99 -7.31 12.60
N LEU A 41 14.20 -6.58 13.40
CA LEU A 41 12.97 -5.93 12.91
C LEU A 41 13.32 -4.85 11.88
N LEU A 42 13.11 -5.13 10.59
CA LEU A 42 13.27 -4.15 9.50
C LEU A 42 12.50 -2.85 9.77
N ILE A 43 11.33 -2.97 10.39
CA ILE A 43 10.46 -1.84 10.72
C ILE A 43 11.22 -0.79 11.55
N CYS A 44 11.95 -1.20 12.58
CA CYS A 44 12.66 -0.27 13.45
C CYS A 44 13.88 0.37 12.78
N ARG A 45 14.46 -0.30 11.77
CA ARG A 45 15.67 0.17 11.08
C ARG A 45 15.33 1.08 9.89
N PHE A 46 14.19 0.88 9.23
CA PHE A 46 13.82 1.63 8.03
C PHE A 46 12.70 2.64 8.28
N ASP A 47 12.14 2.74 9.49
CA ASP A 47 11.20 3.81 9.83
C ASP A 47 11.93 5.16 9.95
N PRO A 48 11.65 6.11 9.07
CA PRO A 48 12.36 7.39 9.03
C PRO A 48 11.83 8.40 10.06
N PHE A 49 10.72 8.12 10.74
CA PHE A 49 10.11 9.01 11.74
C PHE A 49 10.55 8.69 13.16
N VAL A 50 10.85 7.44 13.49
CA VAL A 50 11.40 7.04 14.80
C VAL A 50 12.60 7.91 15.23
N PRO A 51 13.64 8.13 14.40
CA PRO A 51 14.79 8.94 14.79
C PRO A 51 14.46 10.43 14.99
N ILE A 52 13.49 10.96 14.23
CA ILE A 52 13.01 12.33 14.37
C ILE A 52 12.35 12.52 15.75
N PHE A 53 11.47 11.60 16.15
CA PHE A 53 10.79 11.68 17.45
C PHE A 53 11.72 11.41 18.63
N ARG A 54 12.69 10.51 18.48
CA ARG A 54 13.68 10.22 19.53
C ARG A 54 14.83 11.23 19.57
N ARG A 55 14.89 12.21 18.66
CA ARG A 55 16.03 13.11 18.44
C ARG A 55 17.38 12.39 18.48
N THR A 56 17.41 11.15 17.99
CA THR A 56 18.56 10.26 18.01
C THR A 56 18.54 9.45 16.74
N GLY A 57 19.65 9.40 16.02
CA GLY A 57 19.73 8.73 14.73
C GLY A 57 20.95 9.18 13.94
N SER A 58 21.38 8.34 13.00
CA SER A 58 22.43 8.72 12.06
C SER A 58 21.95 9.87 11.16
N PHE A 59 22.87 10.72 10.73
CA PHE A 59 22.57 11.85 9.83
C PHE A 59 21.81 11.39 8.56
N GLY A 60 22.16 10.23 8.01
CA GLY A 60 21.48 9.65 6.85
C GLY A 60 20.00 9.30 7.10
N MET A 61 19.65 8.81 8.29
CA MET A 61 18.25 8.52 8.63
C MET A 61 17.43 9.79 8.80
N LEU A 62 18.02 10.83 9.39
CA LEU A 62 17.37 12.15 9.50
C LEU A 62 17.15 12.77 8.12
N LEU A 63 18.12 12.67 7.22
CA LEU A 63 18.00 13.15 5.84
C LEU A 63 16.93 12.36 5.07
N ALA A 64 16.85 11.05 5.25
CA ALA A 64 15.80 10.23 4.65
C ALA A 64 14.40 10.62 5.15
N GLY A 65 14.24 10.89 6.45
CA GLY A 65 12.97 11.37 7.01
C GLY A 65 12.60 12.77 6.59
N GLY A 66 13.57 13.70 6.56
CA GLY A 66 13.39 15.04 6.01
C GLY A 66 13.00 15.00 4.53
N GLY A 67 13.68 14.18 3.73
CA GLY A 67 13.35 13.96 2.32
C GLY A 67 11.95 13.41 2.12
N LEU A 68 11.52 12.43 2.93
CA LEU A 68 10.18 11.88 2.86
C LEU A 68 9.10 12.88 3.29
N LEU A 69 9.40 13.78 4.22
CA LEU A 69 8.53 14.92 4.55
C LEU A 69 8.48 15.94 3.41
N GLY A 70 9.60 16.22 2.75
CA GLY A 70 9.66 17.07 1.56
C GLY A 70 8.80 16.53 0.42
N VAL A 71 8.87 15.22 0.16
CA VAL A 71 7.95 14.54 -0.78
C VAL A 71 6.49 14.66 -0.31
N GLY A 72 6.27 14.63 1.01
CA GLY A 72 4.96 14.79 1.64
C GLY A 72 4.27 16.14 1.39
N ILE A 73 5.01 17.15 0.93
CA ILE A 73 4.46 18.47 0.57
C ILE A 73 3.54 18.38 -0.65
N PHE A 74 3.91 17.53 -1.60
CA PHE A 74 3.19 17.33 -2.86
C PHE A 74 2.37 16.04 -2.88
N PHE A 75 2.91 14.98 -2.29
CA PHE A 75 2.25 13.68 -2.24
C PHE A 75 1.61 13.48 -0.88
N GLY A 76 0.29 13.29 -0.83
CA GLY A 76 -0.38 13.00 0.43
C GLY A 76 0.10 11.68 1.04
N ARG A 77 0.69 11.74 2.25
CA ARG A 77 1.09 10.58 3.06
C ARG A 77 1.97 9.54 2.32
N PRO A 78 3.15 9.91 1.79
CA PRO A 78 3.95 9.02 0.96
C PRO A 78 4.44 7.80 1.75
N TYR A 79 4.80 7.98 3.02
CA TYR A 79 5.21 6.87 3.88
C TYR A 79 4.08 5.87 4.09
N CYS A 80 2.94 6.34 4.62
CA CYS A 80 1.81 5.46 4.95
C CYS A 80 1.25 4.75 3.71
N ARG A 81 1.36 5.37 2.54
CA ARG A 81 0.80 4.84 1.29
C ARG A 81 1.74 3.86 0.57
N ILE A 82 3.06 4.06 0.65
CA ILE A 82 4.06 3.38 -0.18
C ILE A 82 4.94 2.42 0.64
N LEU A 83 5.39 2.84 1.82
CA LEU A 83 6.45 2.16 2.56
C LEU A 83 5.95 1.48 3.84
N CYS A 84 4.92 2.03 4.48
CA CYS A 84 4.48 1.59 5.78
C CYS A 84 3.72 0.23 5.71
N PRO A 85 4.14 -0.80 6.47
CA PRO A 85 3.47 -2.10 6.49
C PRO A 85 2.09 -2.01 7.14
N TYR A 86 1.94 -1.13 8.13
CA TYR A 86 0.64 -0.85 8.75
C TYR A 86 -0.35 -0.23 7.75
N GLY A 87 0.15 0.61 6.84
CA GLY A 87 -0.63 1.11 5.71
C GLY A 87 -1.22 -0.03 4.88
N ALA A 88 -0.41 -1.02 4.49
CA ALA A 88 -0.90 -2.17 3.72
C ALA A 88 -2.02 -2.95 4.43
N LEU A 89 -1.89 -3.15 5.74
CA LEU A 89 -2.91 -3.80 6.58
C LEU A 89 -4.22 -3.00 6.62
N LEU A 90 -4.13 -1.69 6.83
CA LEU A 90 -5.32 -0.82 6.82
C LEU A 90 -6.03 -0.81 5.48
N ARG A 91 -5.30 -0.86 4.36
CA ARG A 91 -5.90 -0.94 3.02
C ARG A 91 -6.65 -2.26 2.82
N LEU A 92 -6.16 -3.35 3.39
CA LEU A 92 -6.84 -4.65 3.35
C LEU A 92 -8.08 -4.64 4.25
N ALA A 93 -7.94 -4.13 5.48
CA ALA A 93 -9.05 -3.97 6.42
C ALA A 93 -10.17 -3.08 5.84
N GLY A 94 -9.81 -1.98 5.18
CA GLY A 94 -10.75 -1.09 4.50
C GLY A 94 -11.52 -1.78 3.38
N LYS A 95 -10.86 -2.65 2.59
CA LYS A 95 -11.53 -3.46 1.55
C LYS A 95 -12.56 -4.44 2.12
N VAL A 96 -12.29 -5.03 3.28
CA VAL A 96 -13.14 -6.02 3.96
C VAL A 96 -14.19 -5.37 4.87
N SER A 97 -14.02 -4.09 5.24
CA SER A 97 -14.93 -3.37 6.13
C SER A 97 -16.37 -3.34 5.60
N LYS A 98 -17.32 -3.68 6.49
CA LYS A 98 -18.77 -3.57 6.28
C LYS A 98 -19.23 -2.10 6.30
N TRP A 99 -18.56 -1.28 7.12
CA TRP A 99 -18.86 0.14 7.28
C TRP A 99 -18.16 0.92 6.17
N ARG A 100 -18.95 1.45 5.23
CA ARG A 100 -18.45 2.19 4.06
C ARG A 100 -18.81 3.65 4.16
N VAL A 101 -17.86 4.50 3.82
CA VAL A 101 -18.09 5.94 3.65
C VAL A 101 -18.73 6.15 2.29
N THR A 102 -19.95 6.67 2.27
CA THR A 102 -20.65 7.10 1.05
C THR A 102 -20.76 8.62 1.08
N ILE A 103 -20.38 9.29 -0.01
CA ILE A 103 -20.38 10.76 -0.07
C ILE A 103 -21.80 11.31 -0.19
N THR A 104 -22.61 10.69 -1.04
CA THR A 104 -23.98 11.12 -1.30
C THR A 104 -24.97 10.28 -0.50
N PRO A 105 -25.89 10.91 0.24
CA PRO A 105 -26.94 10.20 0.97
C PRO A 105 -27.98 9.56 0.04
N ASP A 106 -28.34 10.25 -1.06
CA ASP A 106 -29.47 9.83 -1.92
C ASP A 106 -29.04 9.62 -3.39
N GLN A 107 -28.69 10.69 -4.12
CA GLN A 107 -28.40 10.61 -5.55
C GLN A 107 -27.17 11.43 -5.98
N CYS A 108 -26.27 10.83 -6.75
CA CYS A 108 -25.08 11.50 -7.28
C CYS A 108 -25.41 12.23 -8.59
N THR A 109 -25.19 13.56 -8.62
CA THR A 109 -25.37 14.36 -9.85
C THR A 109 -24.17 14.32 -10.80
N ARG A 110 -23.17 13.46 -10.53
CA ARG A 110 -21.93 13.31 -11.32
C ARG A 110 -21.17 14.61 -11.60
N CYS A 111 -21.21 15.56 -10.67
CA CYS A 111 -20.54 16.86 -10.78
C CYS A 111 -19.00 16.84 -10.71
N GLN A 112 -18.40 15.72 -10.26
CA GLN A 112 -16.95 15.52 -10.08
C GLN A 112 -16.27 16.43 -9.03
N LEU A 113 -17.01 17.29 -8.32
CA LEU A 113 -16.48 18.17 -7.27
C LEU A 113 -15.76 17.39 -6.16
N CYS A 114 -16.33 16.26 -5.72
CA CYS A 114 -15.72 15.41 -4.70
C CYS A 114 -14.39 14.77 -5.16
N GLY A 115 -14.24 14.49 -6.46
CA GLY A 115 -13.01 13.97 -7.05
C GLY A 115 -11.88 14.99 -6.98
N ASN A 116 -12.17 16.21 -7.42
CA ASN A 116 -11.20 17.32 -7.41
C ASN A 116 -10.83 17.78 -5.99
N ALA A 117 -11.77 17.70 -5.04
CA ALA A 117 -11.53 18.05 -3.65
C ALA A 117 -10.66 17.03 -2.88
N CYS A 118 -10.50 15.80 -3.40
CA CYS A 118 -9.80 14.74 -2.68
C CYS A 118 -8.28 14.92 -2.77
N PRO A 119 -7.58 15.25 -1.67
CA PRO A 119 -6.12 15.46 -1.72
C PRO A 119 -5.33 14.17 -1.93
N PHE A 120 -5.99 13.01 -1.86
CA PHE A 120 -5.37 11.69 -1.99
C PHE A 120 -5.73 10.98 -3.30
N GLY A 121 -6.55 11.58 -4.17
CA GLY A 121 -7.01 10.94 -5.41
C GLY A 121 -7.79 9.63 -5.16
N ALA A 122 -8.47 9.52 -4.02
CA ALA A 122 -9.11 8.28 -3.60
C ALA A 122 -10.55 8.11 -4.12
N ILE A 123 -11.08 9.05 -4.90
CA ILE A 123 -12.43 8.95 -5.45
C ILE A 123 -12.36 8.26 -6.81
N ARG A 124 -13.18 7.22 -6.99
CA ARG A 124 -13.26 6.48 -8.25
C ARG A 124 -14.38 7.02 -9.11
N GLU A 125 -14.08 7.17 -10.39
CA GLU A 125 -15.00 7.65 -11.40
C GLU A 125 -16.00 6.56 -11.84
N PRO A 126 -17.21 6.97 -12.27
CA PRO A 126 -18.21 6.06 -12.83
C PRO A 126 -17.70 5.47 -14.15
N VAL A 127 -18.03 4.21 -14.41
CA VAL A 127 -17.62 3.54 -15.65
C VAL A 127 -18.70 3.77 -16.71
N THR A 128 -18.35 4.43 -17.81
CA THR A 128 -19.25 4.62 -18.95
C THR A 128 -19.57 3.27 -19.60
N VAL A 129 -20.86 2.97 -19.74
CA VAL A 129 -21.40 1.64 -20.12
C VAL A 129 -21.19 1.19 -21.59
N PRO A 130 -20.95 2.03 -22.62
CA PRO A 130 -21.11 1.56 -24.01
C PRO A 130 -20.03 0.56 -24.49
N ALA A 131 -18.91 0.39 -23.78
CA ALA A 131 -17.82 -0.47 -24.25
C ALA A 131 -17.96 -1.98 -23.93
N ARG A 132 -18.92 -2.40 -23.09
CA ARG A 132 -18.88 -3.75 -22.46
C ARG A 132 -19.77 -4.81 -23.11
N LEU A 133 -20.62 -4.46 -24.07
CA LEU A 133 -21.49 -5.42 -24.76
C LEU A 133 -20.72 -6.28 -25.79
N HIS A 134 -19.55 -5.82 -26.23
CA HIS A 134 -18.69 -6.53 -27.19
C HIS A 134 -17.49 -7.17 -26.47
N GLY A 135 -17.62 -8.42 -26.00
CA GLY A 135 -16.42 -9.19 -25.61
C GLY A 135 -16.43 -9.99 -24.30
N MET A 136 -17.59 -10.26 -23.67
CA MET A 136 -17.64 -11.02 -22.40
C MET A 136 -16.89 -12.36 -22.44
N ALA A 137 -16.86 -13.04 -23.59
CA ALA A 137 -16.10 -14.28 -23.77
C ALA A 137 -14.57 -14.05 -23.77
N ALA A 138 -14.10 -12.97 -24.40
CA ALA A 138 -12.69 -12.59 -24.39
C ALA A 138 -12.24 -12.18 -22.98
N ASP A 139 -13.07 -11.42 -22.26
CA ASP A 139 -12.82 -11.02 -20.87
C ASP A 139 -12.76 -12.23 -19.93
N ARG A 140 -13.67 -13.20 -20.10
CA ARG A 140 -13.64 -14.46 -19.34
C ARG A 140 -12.40 -15.29 -19.63
N ARG A 141 -11.99 -15.43 -20.89
CA ARG A 141 -10.75 -16.14 -21.27
C ARG A 141 -9.51 -15.44 -20.69
N ARG A 142 -9.47 -14.11 -20.73
CA ARG A 142 -8.39 -13.32 -20.13
C ARG A 142 -8.34 -13.51 -18.61
N LEU A 143 -9.48 -13.47 -17.93
CA LEU A 143 -9.57 -13.72 -16.50
C LEU A 143 -9.12 -15.14 -16.14
N ALA A 144 -9.57 -16.15 -16.90
CA ALA A 144 -9.16 -17.54 -16.70
C ALA A 144 -7.64 -17.71 -16.90
N GLY A 145 -7.06 -17.12 -17.94
CA GLY A 145 -5.62 -17.11 -18.17
C GLY A 145 -4.85 -16.45 -17.02
N LEU A 146 -5.34 -15.33 -16.48
CA LEU A 146 -4.73 -14.68 -15.32
C LEU A 146 -4.84 -15.52 -14.05
N LEU A 147 -5.96 -16.22 -13.82
CA LEU A 147 -6.12 -17.13 -12.68
C LEU A 147 -5.18 -18.33 -12.78
N LEU A 148 -4.95 -18.87 -13.99
CA LEU A 148 -3.97 -19.92 -14.24
C LEU A 148 -2.52 -19.44 -14.10
N LEU A 149 -2.26 -18.15 -14.33
CA LEU A 149 -0.95 -17.53 -14.12
C LEU A 149 -0.60 -17.36 -12.64
N VAL A 150 -1.59 -17.20 -11.75
CA VAL A 150 -1.37 -17.05 -10.30
C VAL A 150 -0.50 -18.17 -9.71
N PRO A 151 -0.81 -19.48 -9.86
CA PRO A 151 0.04 -20.53 -9.30
C PRO A 151 1.47 -20.51 -9.86
N VAL A 152 1.65 -20.15 -11.14
CA VAL A 152 2.98 -19.98 -11.74
C VAL A 152 3.76 -18.86 -11.04
N LEU A 153 3.10 -17.73 -10.75
CA LEU A 153 3.70 -16.62 -9.99
C LEU A 153 4.03 -17.01 -8.55
N LEU A 154 3.22 -17.84 -7.89
CA LEU A 154 3.51 -18.34 -6.54
C LEU A 154 4.75 -19.24 -6.53
N VAL A 155 4.82 -20.21 -7.45
CA VAL A 155 5.96 -21.14 -7.52
C VAL A 155 7.22 -20.42 -7.98
N GLY A 156 7.13 -19.59 -9.03
CA GLY A 156 8.26 -18.80 -9.51
C GLY A 156 8.76 -17.79 -8.47
N GLY A 157 7.83 -17.13 -7.77
CA GLY A 157 8.13 -16.24 -6.66
C GLY A 157 8.82 -16.97 -5.52
N GLY A 158 8.29 -18.11 -5.08
CA GLY A 158 8.86 -18.95 -4.03
C GLY A 158 10.27 -19.46 -4.38
N TRP A 159 10.46 -19.92 -5.63
CA TRP A 159 11.77 -20.33 -6.12
C TRP A 159 12.78 -19.18 -6.08
N LEU A 160 12.41 -17.99 -6.60
CA LEU A 160 13.28 -16.81 -6.57
C LEU A 160 13.59 -16.36 -5.13
N GLY A 161 12.59 -16.36 -4.25
CA GLY A 161 12.74 -16.03 -2.83
C GLY A 161 13.67 -16.99 -2.10
N SER A 162 13.63 -18.28 -2.43
CA SER A 162 14.53 -19.30 -1.88
C SER A 162 15.99 -19.06 -2.27
N ARG A 163 16.26 -18.58 -3.49
CA ARG A 163 17.61 -18.21 -3.95
C ARG A 163 18.13 -16.98 -3.20
N LEU A 164 17.25 -15.99 -2.97
CA LEU A 164 17.61 -14.77 -2.25
C LEU A 164 17.79 -15.00 -0.74
N SER A 165 17.18 -16.05 -0.17
CA SER A 165 17.23 -16.36 1.26
C SER A 165 18.65 -16.50 1.82
N VAL A 166 19.58 -17.04 1.01
CA VAL A 166 20.98 -17.23 1.40
C VAL A 166 21.73 -15.90 1.50
N ALA A 167 21.43 -14.96 0.61
CA ALA A 167 21.98 -13.61 0.68
C ALA A 167 21.33 -12.83 1.84
N ALA A 168 20.02 -13.00 2.04
CA ALA A 168 19.27 -12.34 3.10
C ALA A 168 19.70 -12.79 4.50
N SER A 169 20.07 -14.07 4.69
CA SER A 169 20.51 -14.57 5.99
C SER A 169 21.78 -13.88 6.50
N ARG A 170 22.62 -13.35 5.59
CA ARG A 170 23.83 -12.58 5.96
C ARG A 170 23.53 -11.24 6.63
N ALA A 171 22.30 -10.74 6.50
CA ALA A 171 21.87 -9.54 7.21
C ALA A 171 21.68 -9.79 8.72
N VAL A 172 21.63 -11.05 9.16
CA VAL A 172 21.55 -11.43 10.57
C VAL A 172 22.95 -11.47 11.18
N SER A 173 23.13 -10.81 12.32
CA SER A 173 24.43 -10.71 13.00
C SER A 173 25.05 -12.06 13.34
N GLN A 174 24.24 -13.05 13.73
CA GLN A 174 24.70 -14.41 14.03
C GLN A 174 25.35 -15.11 12.83
N VAL A 175 24.73 -14.98 11.64
CA VAL A 175 25.26 -15.57 10.40
C VAL A 175 26.49 -14.81 9.92
N ALA A 176 26.47 -13.48 10.02
CA ALA A 176 27.63 -12.65 9.69
C ALA A 176 28.83 -12.97 10.58
N LEU A 177 28.60 -13.18 11.88
CA LEU A 177 29.63 -13.56 12.84
C LEU A 177 30.20 -14.95 12.54
N ALA A 178 29.34 -15.94 12.28
CA ALA A 178 29.79 -17.28 11.93
C ALA A 178 30.59 -17.30 10.61
N GLU A 179 30.16 -16.58 9.58
CA GLU A 179 30.93 -16.44 8.34
C GLU A 179 32.28 -15.72 8.56
N ALA A 180 32.33 -14.71 9.42
CA ALA A 180 33.57 -14.00 9.76
C ALA A 180 34.53 -14.89 10.55
N TYR A 181 34.03 -15.72 11.46
CA TYR A 181 34.82 -16.72 12.18
C TYR A 181 35.41 -17.76 11.22
N VAL A 182 34.58 -18.37 10.36
CA VAL A 182 35.03 -19.39 9.40
C VAL A 182 36.03 -18.83 8.39
N ARG A 183 35.84 -17.59 7.90
CA ARG A 183 36.81 -16.95 6.98
C ARG A 183 38.12 -16.55 7.66
N GLY A 184 38.09 -16.26 8.95
CA GLY A 184 39.23 -15.76 9.71
C GLY A 184 39.84 -16.78 10.66
N SER A 185 39.47 -18.06 10.59
CA SER A 185 39.91 -19.09 11.53
C SER A 185 41.39 -19.45 11.39
N GLU A 186 41.98 -19.21 10.21
CA GLU A 186 43.41 -19.42 9.96
C GLU A 186 44.28 -18.21 10.36
N SER A 187 43.68 -17.02 10.46
CA SER A 187 44.41 -15.79 10.77
C SER A 187 44.39 -15.51 12.28
N PRO A 188 45.55 -15.37 12.94
CA PRO A 188 45.63 -15.00 14.35
C PRO A 188 44.88 -13.69 14.59
N ILE A 189 44.16 -13.62 15.71
CA ILE A 189 43.51 -12.37 16.15
C ILE A 189 44.59 -11.51 16.82
N PRO A 190 44.85 -10.28 16.35
CA PRO A 190 45.82 -9.39 17.01
C PRO A 190 45.41 -9.12 18.46
N ALA A 191 46.34 -9.28 19.39
CA ALA A 191 46.08 -9.19 20.83
C ALA A 191 45.66 -7.78 21.29
N ASP A 192 45.96 -6.75 20.49
CA ASP A 192 45.68 -5.34 20.73
C ASP A 192 44.48 -4.80 19.93
N SER A 193 43.79 -5.65 19.16
CA SER A 193 42.67 -5.19 18.35
C SER A 193 41.43 -4.89 19.19
N ASN A 194 40.94 -3.65 19.06
CA ASN A 194 39.67 -3.20 19.63
C ASN A 194 38.54 -3.17 18.59
N SER A 195 38.72 -3.83 17.44
CA SER A 195 37.69 -3.85 16.41
C SER A 195 36.53 -4.76 16.83
N ALA A 196 35.29 -4.30 16.60
CA ALA A 196 34.10 -5.06 16.98
C ALA A 196 34.03 -6.44 16.29
N ILE A 197 34.61 -6.56 15.09
CA ILE A 197 34.67 -7.82 14.33
C ILE A 197 35.66 -8.79 14.97
N ASP A 198 36.83 -8.32 15.41
CA ASP A 198 37.85 -9.17 16.03
C ASP A 198 37.43 -9.67 17.40
N LEU A 199 36.84 -8.78 18.22
CA LEU A 199 36.22 -9.16 19.49
C LEU A 199 35.07 -10.16 19.29
N GLY A 200 34.27 -9.98 18.24
CA GLY A 200 33.24 -10.94 17.85
C GLY A 200 33.82 -12.31 17.51
N ARG A 201 34.85 -12.36 16.66
CA ARG A 201 35.54 -13.61 16.28
C ARG A 201 36.17 -14.30 17.50
N ALA A 202 36.80 -13.54 18.39
CA ALA A 202 37.38 -14.07 19.63
C ALA A 202 36.31 -14.71 20.52
N ARG A 203 35.13 -14.10 20.64
CA ARG A 203 33.99 -14.70 21.35
C ARG A 203 33.50 -15.98 20.67
N ALA A 204 33.44 -16.00 19.34
CA ALA A 204 33.02 -17.17 18.59
C ALA A 204 34.00 -18.36 18.71
N ALA A 205 35.30 -18.07 18.85
CA ALA A 205 36.33 -19.09 19.03
C ALA A 205 36.22 -19.86 20.35
N GLN A 206 35.54 -19.32 21.38
CA GLN A 206 35.32 -20.01 22.65
C GLN A 206 34.32 -21.17 22.52
N ALA A 207 33.38 -21.10 21.57
CA ALA A 207 32.35 -22.11 21.33
C ALA A 207 32.06 -22.25 19.82
N PRO A 208 32.99 -22.85 19.04
CA PRO A 208 32.94 -22.83 17.59
C PRO A 208 31.81 -23.69 17.01
N THR A 209 31.54 -24.84 17.62
CA THR A 209 30.47 -25.75 17.18
C THR A 209 29.08 -25.14 17.43
N GLU A 210 28.88 -24.50 18.58
CA GLU A 210 27.61 -23.84 18.93
C GLU A 210 27.32 -22.64 18.01
N THR A 211 28.33 -21.82 17.72
CA THR A 211 28.16 -20.64 16.86
C THR A 211 27.83 -21.01 15.41
N VAL A 212 28.50 -22.03 14.86
CA VAL A 212 28.22 -22.49 13.49
C VAL A 212 26.87 -23.20 13.40
N THR A 213 26.51 -24.05 14.37
CA THR A 213 25.22 -24.75 14.37
C THR A 213 24.03 -23.79 14.53
N ALA A 214 24.15 -22.78 15.40
CA ALA A 214 23.16 -21.72 15.52
C ALA A 214 22.97 -20.95 14.19
N ALA A 215 24.06 -20.64 13.49
CA ALA A 215 23.99 -19.97 12.19
C ALA A 215 23.34 -20.85 11.10
N LEU A 216 23.58 -22.16 11.10
CA LEU A 216 22.93 -23.10 10.18
C LEU A 216 21.43 -23.20 10.41
N GLU A 217 20.99 -23.22 11.67
CA GLU A 217 19.56 -23.23 12.02
C GLU A 217 18.86 -21.96 11.55
N VAL A 218 19.48 -20.79 11.76
CA VAL A 218 18.97 -19.51 11.21
C VAL A 218 18.88 -19.60 9.68
N ARG A 219 19.92 -20.11 9.01
CA ARG A 219 19.94 -20.23 7.54
C ARG A 219 18.83 -21.14 7.01
N ARG A 220 18.54 -22.25 7.71
CA ARG A 220 17.44 -23.16 7.40
C ARG A 220 16.08 -22.48 7.51
N ARG A 221 15.84 -21.73 8.60
CA ARG A 221 14.61 -20.94 8.79
C ARG A 221 14.44 -19.87 7.72
N PHE A 222 15.53 -19.18 7.36
CA PHE A 222 15.53 -18.22 6.25
C PHE A 222 15.21 -18.90 4.91
N GLY A 223 15.70 -20.11 4.67
CA GLY A 223 15.37 -20.89 3.47
C GLY A 223 13.87 -21.17 3.32
N VAL A 224 13.24 -21.70 4.36
CA VAL A 224 11.77 -21.95 4.39
C VAL A 224 11.00 -20.64 4.30
N GLY A 225 11.40 -19.62 5.06
CA GLY A 225 10.77 -18.31 5.02
C GLY A 225 10.93 -17.61 3.66
N GLY A 226 12.02 -17.86 2.93
CA GLY A 226 12.27 -17.30 1.61
C GLY A 226 11.29 -17.84 0.56
N TRP A 227 10.94 -19.12 0.63
CA TRP A 227 9.85 -19.69 -0.16
C TRP A 227 8.51 -19.03 0.17
N ALA A 228 8.18 -18.90 1.45
CA ALA A 228 6.93 -18.29 1.89
C ALA A 228 6.83 -16.80 1.47
N PHE A 229 7.90 -16.03 1.65
CA PHE A 229 7.99 -14.63 1.23
C PHE A 229 7.86 -14.49 -0.29
N GLY A 230 8.58 -15.32 -1.04
CA GLY A 230 8.51 -15.33 -2.49
C GLY A 230 7.10 -15.66 -3.01
N ALA A 231 6.45 -16.67 -2.42
CA ALA A 231 5.08 -17.01 -2.73
C ALA A 231 4.10 -15.88 -2.38
N TRP A 232 4.30 -15.18 -1.25
CA TRP A 232 3.52 -14.00 -0.89
C TRP A 232 3.64 -12.88 -1.92
N VAL A 233 4.86 -12.56 -2.37
CA VAL A 233 5.08 -11.54 -3.42
C VAL A 233 4.38 -11.95 -4.72
N GLY A 234 4.51 -13.22 -5.12
CA GLY A 234 3.81 -13.78 -6.29
C GLY A 234 2.29 -13.68 -6.17
N LEU A 235 1.74 -13.98 -4.99
CA LEU A 235 0.31 -13.87 -4.70
C LEU A 235 -0.18 -12.42 -4.77
N VAL A 236 0.56 -11.46 -4.20
CA VAL A 236 0.19 -10.04 -4.23
C VAL A 236 0.18 -9.51 -5.67
N LEU A 237 1.20 -9.86 -6.47
CA LEU A 237 1.25 -9.51 -7.89
C LEU A 237 0.09 -10.13 -8.66
N GLY A 238 -0.13 -11.44 -8.50
CA GLY A 238 -1.23 -12.16 -9.14
C GLY A 238 -2.60 -11.59 -8.78
N ALA A 239 -2.84 -11.31 -7.49
CA ALA A 239 -4.08 -10.71 -7.01
C ALA A 239 -4.34 -9.33 -7.61
N LYS A 240 -3.31 -8.49 -7.78
CA LYS A 240 -3.44 -7.19 -8.46
C LYS A 240 -3.75 -7.33 -9.95
N LEU A 241 -3.07 -8.25 -10.65
CA LEU A 241 -3.34 -8.53 -12.06
C LEU A 241 -4.78 -9.01 -12.27
N VAL A 242 -5.23 -9.98 -11.48
CA VAL A 242 -6.62 -10.47 -11.50
C VAL A 242 -7.60 -9.33 -11.16
N GLN A 243 -7.32 -8.53 -10.12
CA GLN A 243 -8.14 -7.39 -9.72
C GLN A 243 -8.27 -6.33 -10.82
N SER A 244 -7.24 -6.13 -11.65
CA SER A 244 -7.27 -5.21 -12.79
C SER A 244 -8.12 -5.73 -13.96
N ALA A 245 -8.24 -7.05 -14.11
CA ALA A 245 -9.04 -7.68 -15.16
C ALA A 245 -10.52 -7.84 -14.79
N VAL A 246 -10.86 -7.84 -13.50
CA VAL A 246 -12.25 -7.90 -13.04
C VAL A 246 -12.92 -6.54 -13.29
N GLY A 247 -13.72 -6.46 -14.35
CA GLY A 247 -14.50 -5.27 -14.70
C GLY A 247 -15.52 -4.92 -13.62
N ARG A 248 -15.30 -3.81 -12.89
CA ARG A 248 -16.25 -3.34 -11.86
C ARG A 248 -17.35 -2.49 -12.47
N HIS A 249 -18.58 -2.69 -12.02
CA HIS A 249 -19.68 -1.79 -12.33
C HIS A 249 -19.70 -0.67 -11.28
N ARG A 250 -19.66 0.59 -11.72
CA ARG A 250 -19.82 1.78 -10.86
C ARG A 250 -20.67 2.79 -11.61
N THR A 251 -21.82 3.12 -11.04
CA THR A 251 -22.78 4.10 -11.59
C THR A 251 -22.45 5.52 -11.15
N ASP A 252 -21.81 5.65 -9.98
CA ASP A 252 -21.59 6.91 -9.27
C ASP A 252 -20.15 7.06 -8.79
N PHE A 253 -19.82 8.26 -8.33
CA PHE A 253 -18.52 8.55 -7.71
C PHE A 253 -18.45 7.93 -6.31
N GLU A 254 -17.55 6.98 -6.12
CA GLU A 254 -17.41 6.25 -4.86
C GLU A 254 -15.98 6.36 -4.31
N PRO A 255 -15.80 6.55 -3.00
CA PRO A 255 -14.49 6.44 -2.37
C PRO A 255 -13.89 5.03 -2.50
N ASP A 256 -12.60 4.96 -2.81
CA ASP A 256 -11.84 3.72 -2.80
C ASP A 256 -11.64 3.23 -1.36
N ARG A 257 -12.25 2.09 -1.04
CA ARG A 257 -12.21 1.48 0.29
C ARG A 257 -10.79 1.21 0.84
N GLY A 258 -9.82 1.01 -0.04
CA GLY A 258 -8.43 0.73 0.33
C GLY A 258 -7.49 1.92 0.10
N ARG A 259 -8.00 3.11 -0.21
CA ARG A 259 -7.16 4.31 -0.39
C ARG A 259 -7.73 5.55 0.31
N CYS A 260 -9.04 5.58 0.55
CA CYS A 260 -9.69 6.65 1.29
C CYS A 260 -9.25 6.62 2.77
N VAL A 261 -8.73 7.75 3.25
CA VAL A 261 -8.32 7.93 4.66
C VAL A 261 -9.41 8.60 5.51
N ALA A 262 -10.63 8.70 4.98
CA ALA A 262 -11.80 9.26 5.67
C ALA A 262 -11.61 10.68 6.27
N CYS A 263 -10.79 11.53 5.65
CA CYS A 263 -10.57 12.92 6.09
C CYS A 263 -11.79 13.87 5.94
N ALA A 264 -12.93 13.35 5.47
CA ALA A 264 -14.20 14.05 5.28
C ALA A 264 -14.23 15.28 4.33
N ARG A 265 -13.11 15.78 3.82
CA ARG A 265 -13.07 16.93 2.89
C ARG A 265 -14.03 16.81 1.70
N CYS A 266 -14.26 15.63 1.16
CA CYS A 266 -15.16 15.44 0.02
C CYS A 266 -16.64 15.76 0.34
N PHE A 267 -17.05 15.70 1.60
CA PHE A 267 -18.42 16.02 2.02
C PHE A 267 -18.71 17.52 1.92
N ASP A 268 -17.72 18.36 2.25
CA ASP A 268 -17.89 19.82 2.23
C ASP A 268 -17.97 20.38 0.81
N PHE A 269 -17.51 19.62 -0.19
CA PHE A 269 -17.62 19.96 -1.61
C PHE A 269 -18.81 19.29 -2.30
N CYS A 270 -19.50 18.37 -1.63
CA CYS A 270 -20.65 17.69 -2.21
C CYS A 270 -21.92 18.54 -2.02
N PRO A 271 -22.58 19.01 -3.10
CA PRO A 271 -23.76 19.86 -2.96
C PRO A 271 -24.93 19.13 -2.29
N GLN A 272 -25.10 17.83 -2.57
CA GLN A 272 -26.17 17.01 -2.00
C GLN A 272 -25.97 16.80 -0.49
N GLU A 273 -24.73 16.58 -0.04
CA GLU A 273 -24.45 16.47 1.39
C GLU A 273 -24.64 17.82 2.11
N ARG A 274 -24.25 18.93 1.46
CA ARG A 274 -24.49 20.28 2.01
C ARG A 274 -25.98 20.61 2.14
N ILE A 275 -26.81 20.19 1.20
CA ILE A 275 -28.27 20.27 1.31
C ILE A 275 -28.76 19.45 2.50
N ARG A 276 -28.35 18.18 2.62
CA ARG A 276 -28.70 17.32 3.76
C ARG A 276 -28.30 17.91 5.12
N ARG A 277 -27.21 18.66 5.18
CA ARG A 277 -26.73 19.35 6.40
C ARG A 277 -27.41 20.71 6.64
N GLY A 278 -28.32 21.16 5.77
CA GLY A 278 -28.98 22.46 5.85
C GLY A 278 -28.08 23.65 5.51
N GLN A 279 -26.96 23.42 4.81
CA GLN A 279 -25.97 24.45 4.43
C GLN A 279 -26.24 25.07 3.04
N LEU A 280 -27.19 24.51 2.28
CA LEU A 280 -27.65 24.98 0.98
C LEU A 280 -29.17 24.78 0.91
N PRO A 281 -29.95 25.72 0.34
CA PRO A 281 -31.38 25.53 0.16
C PRO A 281 -31.69 24.44 -0.88
N ASP A 282 -32.82 23.76 -0.70
CA ASP A 282 -33.30 22.74 -1.63
C ASP A 282 -33.48 23.34 -3.04
N GLY A 283 -32.81 22.74 -4.04
CA GLY A 283 -32.76 23.26 -5.43
C GLY A 283 -31.49 24.04 -5.80
N ALA A 284 -30.68 24.48 -4.82
CA ALA A 284 -29.42 25.17 -5.10
C ALA A 284 -28.33 24.27 -5.69
N ALA A 285 -28.46 22.93 -5.60
CA ALA A 285 -27.52 22.00 -6.23
C ALA A 285 -27.43 22.21 -7.74
N VAL A 286 -28.54 22.57 -8.41
CA VAL A 286 -28.57 22.80 -9.86
C VAL A 286 -27.96 24.17 -10.20
N GLN A 287 -28.23 25.20 -9.40
CA GLN A 287 -27.65 26.55 -9.59
C GLN A 287 -26.15 26.61 -9.26
N ALA A 288 -25.69 25.90 -8.22
CA ALA A 288 -24.27 25.80 -7.88
C ALA A 288 -23.44 25.08 -8.96
N LEU A 289 -24.07 24.20 -9.73
CA LEU A 289 -23.44 23.55 -10.88
C LEU A 289 -23.46 24.41 -12.15
N ALA A 290 -24.44 25.31 -12.28
CA ALA A 290 -24.57 26.25 -13.40
C ALA A 290 -23.69 27.51 -13.24
N GLY A 291 -23.45 27.96 -12.01
CA GLY A 291 -22.67 29.18 -11.74
C GLY A 291 -21.15 29.04 -11.95
N ASP A 292 -20.61 27.83 -11.87
CA ASP A 292 -19.16 27.57 -11.94
C ASP A 292 -18.68 27.16 -13.34
N ARG A 293 -19.61 26.98 -14.30
CA ARG A 293 -19.29 26.60 -15.67
C ARG A 293 -20.27 27.24 -16.65
N GLY A 294 -19.77 28.09 -17.54
CA GLY A 294 -20.36 28.31 -18.86
C GLY A 294 -20.29 27.03 -19.74
N VAL A 295 -20.74 25.88 -19.21
CA VAL A 295 -20.79 24.60 -19.91
C VAL A 295 -22.27 24.25 -20.08
N PRO A 296 -22.75 24.04 -21.31
CA PRO A 296 -24.14 23.76 -21.57
C PRO A 296 -24.53 22.44 -20.92
N VAL A 297 -25.57 22.50 -20.09
CA VAL A 297 -26.32 21.33 -19.64
C VAL A 297 -26.88 20.67 -20.90
N GLN A 298 -26.36 19.50 -21.28
CA GLN A 298 -27.06 18.66 -22.25
C GLN A 298 -28.31 18.12 -21.56
N THR A 299 -29.39 18.87 -21.66
CA THR A 299 -30.75 18.39 -21.45
C THR A 299 -31.05 17.40 -22.56
N GLY A 300 -30.78 16.12 -22.32
CA GLY A 300 -31.37 15.05 -23.10
C GLY A 300 -32.88 15.12 -22.93
N ALA A 301 -33.55 15.72 -23.91
CA ALA A 301 -35.00 15.71 -24.04
C ALA A 301 -35.49 14.25 -24.08
N GLY A 302 -36.26 13.89 -23.08
CA GLY A 302 -36.87 12.57 -22.95
C GLY A 302 -37.86 12.63 -21.79
N ALA A 303 -39.07 13.12 -22.09
CA ALA A 303 -40.20 13.08 -21.19
C ALA A 303 -40.38 11.65 -20.65
N GLY A 304 -40.23 11.50 -19.34
CA GLY A 304 -40.35 10.22 -18.66
C GLY A 304 -40.52 10.48 -17.17
N THR A 305 -41.78 10.60 -16.76
CA THR A 305 -42.32 10.48 -15.40
C THR A 305 -41.30 10.19 -14.29
N VAL A 306 -41.11 11.18 -13.41
CA VAL A 306 -40.48 11.02 -12.09
C VAL A 306 -41.19 9.89 -11.33
N PRO A 307 -40.54 8.76 -10.99
CA PRO A 307 -41.10 7.85 -10.01
C PRO A 307 -40.92 8.50 -8.64
N GLN A 308 -42.03 8.68 -7.93
CA GLN A 308 -42.04 9.12 -6.54
C GLN A 308 -41.14 8.22 -5.66
N PRO A 309 -40.52 8.77 -4.61
CA PRO A 309 -39.69 7.98 -3.71
C PRO A 309 -40.55 6.98 -2.93
N VAL A 310 -40.35 5.69 -3.20
CA VAL A 310 -40.82 4.62 -2.31
C VAL A 310 -40.04 4.76 -1.02
N ALA A 311 -40.73 5.18 0.03
CA ALA A 311 -40.24 5.14 1.40
C ALA A 311 -39.81 3.71 1.75
N MET A 312 -38.50 3.46 1.85
CA MET A 312 -37.99 2.26 2.49
C MET A 312 -37.38 2.59 3.85
N ALA A 313 -38.03 2.03 4.85
CA ALA A 313 -37.77 2.18 6.25
C ALA A 313 -36.34 1.80 6.64
N ARG A 314 -35.85 2.55 7.64
CA ARG A 314 -34.66 2.26 8.44
C ARG A 314 -34.61 0.79 8.88
N ARG A 315 -33.46 0.14 8.69
CA ARG A 315 -32.81 -0.79 9.64
C ARG A 315 -31.36 -1.00 9.24
#